data_AF-Q10ZK0-F1
#
_entry.id   AF-Q10ZK0-F1
#
_cell.length_a   1.000
_cell.length_b   1.000
_cell.length_c   1.000
_cell.angle_alpha   90.00
_cell.angle_beta   90.00
_cell.angle_gamma   90.00
#
_symmetry.space_group_name_H-M   'P 1'
#
loop_
_entity.id
_entity.type
_entity.pdbx_description
1 polymer ?
#
loop_
_entity_poly.entity_id
_entity_poly.type
_entity_poly.pdbx_seq_one_letter_code
_entity_poly.pdbx_strand_id
1 'polypeptide(L)' 'MNNGKINLGKIVIEIIEEVGASLLFLSPYSPEFSPIENFFSKAKAILRRVKVRNYQGLIDAMTSAIFKVSQKDIRN' A
#
# COMPACT_ATOMS: atom_id res chain seq x y z
N MET A 1 0.35 -8.54 1.39
CA MET A 1 0.97 -8.02 2.62
C MET A 1 2.43 -8.43 2.62
N ASN A 2 3.37 -7.60 3.09
CA ASN A 2 4.78 -7.99 3.13
C ASN A 2 5.09 -8.87 4.37
N ASN A 3 6.24 -9.53 4.40
CA ASN A 3 6.65 -10.39 5.52
C ASN A 3 7.27 -9.60 6.69
N GLY A 4 6.83 -8.36 6.93
CA GLY A 4 7.27 -7.61 8.11
C GLY A 4 6.91 -8.39 9.38
N LYS A 5 7.78 -8.36 10.41
CA LYS A 5 7.58 -9.16 11.65
C LYS A 5 6.19 -9.00 12.28
N ILE A 6 5.60 -7.81 12.17
CA ILE A 6 4.24 -7.53 12.62
C ILE A 6 3.18 -8.42 11.94
N ASN A 7 3.36 -8.75 10.67
CA ASN A 7 2.42 -9.55 9.86
C ASN A 7 2.61 -11.05 10.04
N LEU A 8 3.70 -11.47 10.71
CA LEU A 8 4.02 -12.87 11.01
C LEU A 8 3.58 -13.27 12.43
N GLY A 9 2.97 -12.36 13.19
CA GLY A 9 2.48 -12.65 14.52
C GLY A 9 1.33 -13.65 14.48
N LYS A 10 1.35 -14.65 15.36
CA LYS A 10 0.33 -15.71 15.45
C LYS A 10 -1.10 -15.16 15.49
N ILE A 11 -1.33 -14.11 16.29
CA ILE A 11 -2.62 -13.42 16.42
C ILE A 11 -3.09 -12.84 15.08
N VAL A 12 -2.16 -12.27 14.28
CA VAL A 12 -2.51 -11.67 12.99
C VAL A 12 -2.91 -12.75 11.99
N ILE A 13 -2.23 -13.89 11.99
CA ILE A 13 -2.56 -15.02 11.12
C ILE A 13 -3.95 -15.57 11.49
N GLU A 14 -4.21 -15.80 12.77
CA GLU A 14 -5.48 -16.33 13.27
C GLU A 14 -6.67 -15.42 12.88
N ILE A 15 -6.56 -14.10 13.10
CA ILE A 15 -7.62 -13.15 12.76
C ILE A 15 -7.88 -13.09 11.24
N ILE A 16 -6.86 -13.25 10.41
CA ILE A 16 -7.02 -13.27 8.94
C ILE A 16 -7.75 -14.55 8.51
N GLU A 17 -7.40 -15.70 9.08
CA GLU A 17 -8.02 -16.98 8.76
C GLU A 17 -9.48 -17.06 9.27
N GLU A 18 -9.79 -16.45 10.42
CA GLU A 18 -11.15 -16.37 10.96
C GLU A 18 -12.15 -15.70 10.01
N VAL A 19 -11.71 -14.72 9.22
CA VAL A 19 -12.56 -14.05 8.21
C VAL A 19 -12.58 -14.78 6.87
N GLY A 20 -11.99 -15.98 6.79
CA GLY A 20 -11.93 -16.81 5.59
C GLY A 20 -10.90 -16.35 4.54
N ALA A 21 -9.99 -15.45 4.91
CA ALA A 21 -8.90 -15.02 4.04
C ALA A 21 -7.66 -15.92 4.23
N SER A 22 -6.83 -16.03 3.19
CA SER A 22 -5.58 -16.79 3.25
C SER A 22 -4.37 -15.86 3.21
N LEU A 23 -3.34 -16.23 3.97
CA LEU A 23 -2.09 -15.48 4.01
C LEU A 23 -1.10 -16.02 2.97
N LEU A 24 -0.75 -15.18 2.00
CA LEU A 24 0.30 -15.48 1.02
C LEU A 24 1.63 -14.86 1.46
N PHE A 25 2.58 -15.70 1.84
CA PHE A 25 3.94 -15.26 2.15
C PHE A 25 4.73 -15.02 0.86
N LEU A 26 5.37 -13.85 0.77
CA LEU A 26 6.24 -13.51 -0.35
C LEU A 26 7.65 -14.06 -0.12
N SER A 27 8.42 -14.27 -1.18
CA SER A 27 9.86 -14.51 -1.03
C SER A 27 10.51 -13.31 -0.30
N PRO A 28 11.51 -13.52 0.59
CA PRO A 28 12.22 -12.42 1.22
C PRO A 28 12.75 -11.41 0.20
N TYR A 29 12.67 -10.11 0.51
CA TYR A 29 13.19 -9.01 -0.33
C TYR A 29 12.66 -9.00 -1.77
N SER A 30 11.40 -9.35 -1.96
CA SER A 30 10.70 -9.35 -3.26
C SER A 30 9.70 -8.18 -3.39
N PRO A 31 10.14 -6.90 -3.30
CA PRO A 31 9.23 -5.75 -3.41
C PRO A 31 8.59 -5.67 -4.81
N GLU A 32 9.28 -6.14 -5.84
CA GLU A 32 8.79 -6.21 -7.22
C GLU A 32 7.53 -7.08 -7.39
N PHE A 33 7.22 -7.95 -6.42
CA PHE A 33 6.05 -8.82 -6.43
C PHE A 33 4.87 -8.28 -5.60
N SER A 34 4.95 -7.05 -5.13
CA SER A 34 3.89 -6.41 -4.36
C SER A 34 2.94 -5.65 -5.32
N PRO A 35 1.68 -6.10 -5.51
CA PRO A 35 0.78 -5.51 -6.51
C PRO A 35 0.43 -4.03 -6.28
N ILE A 36 0.73 -3.50 -5.10
CA ILE A 36 0.41 -2.13 -4.69
C ILE A 36 1.53 -1.11 -5.01
N GLU A 37 2.71 -1.55 -5.46
CA GLU A 37 3.83 -0.62 -5.66
C GLU A 37 3.54 0.42 -6.76
N ASN A 38 2.93 0.00 -7.87
CA ASN A 38 2.50 0.89 -8.95
C ASN A 38 1.53 1.97 -8.46
N PHE A 39 0.59 1.58 -7.59
CA PHE A 39 -0.35 2.50 -6.96
C PHE A 39 0.40 3.57 -6.12
N PHE A 40 1.31 3.14 -5.24
CA PHE A 40 2.07 4.06 -4.39
C PHE A 40 3.03 4.93 -5.20
N SER A 41 3.60 4.42 -6.28
CA SER A 41 4.46 5.21 -7.19
C SER A 41 3.71 6.42 -7.74
N LYS A 42 2.50 6.20 -8.29
CA LYS A 42 1.64 7.28 -8.81
C LYS A 42 1.20 8.25 -7.72
N ALA A 43 0.72 7.76 -6.59
CA ALA A 43 0.29 8.61 -5.46
C ALA A 43 1.45 9.48 -4.94
N LYS A 44 2.64 8.89 -4.72
CA LYS A 44 3.84 9.63 -4.29
C LYS A 44 4.29 10.66 -5.33
N ALA A 45 4.17 10.36 -6.63
CA ALA A 45 4.48 11.32 -7.69
C ALA A 45 3.57 12.56 -7.62
N ILE A 46 2.27 12.39 -7.34
CA ILE A 46 1.34 13.50 -7.14
C ILE A 46 1.72 14.31 -5.90
N LEU A 47 1.96 13.65 -4.76
CA LEU A 47 2.32 14.32 -3.51
C LEU A 47 3.60 15.17 -3.63
N ARG A 48 4.63 14.63 -4.30
CA ARG A 48 5.89 15.35 -4.56
C ARG A 48 5.69 16.61 -5.41
N ARG A 49 4.65 16.65 -6.27
CA ARG A 49 4.30 17.84 -7.07
C ARG A 49 3.56 18.89 -6.24
N VAL A 50 2.69 18.48 -5.33
CA VAL A 50 1.88 19.39 -4.50
C VAL A 50 2.72 20.15 -3.47
N LYS A 51 3.78 19.52 -2.92
CA LYS A 51 4.76 20.16 -2.00
C LYS A 51 4.15 20.84 -0.75
N VAL A 52 3.00 20.35 -0.27
CA VAL A 52 2.37 20.81 0.98
C VAL A 52 3.31 20.65 2.18
N ARG A 53 3.34 21.66 3.06
CA ARG A 53 4.24 21.74 4.23
C ARG A 53 3.51 21.80 5.57
N ASN A 54 2.22 21.50 5.59
CA ASN A 54 1.42 21.41 6.80
C ASN A 54 0.64 20.09 6.82
N TYR A 55 0.23 19.67 8.02
CA TYR A 55 -0.37 18.36 8.24
C TYR A 55 -1.71 18.21 7.50
N GLN A 56 -2.63 19.17 7.64
CA GLN A 56 -3.94 19.11 7.00
C GLN A 56 -3.81 19.03 5.47
N GLY A 57 -2.98 19.89 4.89
CA GLY A 57 -2.71 19.89 3.46
C GLY A 57 -2.08 18.58 2.96
N LEU A 58 -1.26 17.91 3.79
CA LEU A 58 -0.75 16.58 3.46
C LEU A 58 -1.88 15.54 3.41
N ILE A 59 -2.78 15.54 4.40
CA ILE A 59 -3.94 14.61 4.43
C ILE A 59 -4.86 14.84 3.22
N ASP A 60 -5.16 16.10 2.89
CA ASP A 60 -6.01 16.43 1.75
C ASP A 60 -5.34 16.05 0.43
N ALA A 61 -4.03 16.30 0.30
CA ALA A 61 -3.26 15.91 -0.86
C ALA A 61 -3.15 14.38 -1.01
N MET A 62 -3.02 13.65 0.10
CA MET A 62 -3.01 12.17 0.09
C MET A 62 -4.35 11.63 -0.39
N THR A 63 -5.45 12.16 0.16
CA THR A 63 -6.81 11.80 -0.25
C THR A 63 -7.00 12.04 -1.74
N SER A 64 -6.67 13.23 -2.23
CA SER A 64 -6.75 13.57 -3.65
C SER A 64 -5.86 12.68 -4.52
N ALA A 65 -4.64 12.37 -4.07
CA ALA A 65 -3.70 11.55 -4.82
C ALA A 65 -4.20 10.11 -4.98
N ILE A 66 -4.78 9.53 -3.92
CA ILE A 66 -5.38 8.18 -3.92
C ILE A 66 -6.52 8.10 -4.94
N PHE A 67 -7.44 9.07 -4.94
CA PHE A 67 -8.55 9.11 -5.89
C PHE A 67 -8.15 9.34 -7.35
N LYS A 68 -6.91 9.78 -7.60
CA LYS A 68 -6.37 9.99 -8.96
C LYS A 68 -5.67 8.76 -9.54
N VAL A 69 -5.50 7.69 -8.76
CA VAL A 69 -4.94 6.43 -9.27
C VAL A 69 -6.06 5.62 -9.93
N SER A 70 -5.84 5.23 -11.18
CA SER A 70 -6.79 4.43 -11.96
C SER A 70 -6.32 2.99 -12.15
N GLN A 71 -7.21 2.13 -12.66
CA GLN A 71 -6.86 0.75 -13.03
C GLN A 71 -5.71 0.68 -14.06
N LYS A 72 -5.58 1.70 -14.93
CA LYS A 72 -4.49 1.78 -15.91
C LYS A 72 -3.13 2.10 -15.27
N ASP A 73 -3.13 2.73 -14.11
CA ASP A 73 -1.89 3.05 -13.39
C ASP A 73 -1.37 1.86 -12.57
N ILE A 74 -2.21 0.85 -12.32
CA ILE A 74 -1.88 -0.29 -11.43
C ILE A 74 -1.72 -1.62 -12.18
N ARG A 75 -2.30 -1.75 -13.38
CA ARG A 75 -2.13 -2.93 -14.24
C ARG A 75 -0.98 -2.67 -15.20
N ASN A 76 0.00 -3.57 -15.21
CA ASN A 76 0.97 -3.69 -16.29
C ASN A 76 0.31 -4.35 -17.51
#